data_AF-I0WTN3-F1
#
_entry.id   AF-I0WTN3-F1
#
_cell.length_a   1.000
_cell.length_b   1.000
_cell.length_c   1.000
_cell.angle_alpha   90.00
_cell.angle_beta   90.00
_cell.angle_gamma   90.00
#
_symmetry.space_group_name_H-M   'P 1'
#
loop_
_entity.id
_entity.type
_entity.pdbx_description
1 polymer ?
#
loop_
_entity_poly.entity_id
_entity_poly.type
_entity_poly.pdbx_seq_one_letter_code
_entity_poly.pdbx_strand_id
1 'polypeptide(L)'
;MDFETELDDEERDLLDREEPVIDGDPPQTIEDIVRDSLEGQDPKAKLQPIDGLAVKFGDDRVSDDKELNALIQTSAQTEELAEAEWVAHGFAPVAHIPGADQLLAYDADLMRRIIDMDEPTQRKAARWCAIRAYEYAGLADREWVAPALTALGSDQPPPSPFDDIQHVSTRWQTDRQNDKDEPIRPLHELRGPFDHGGQNLPYHAIPAYFSALDPNPLAAVIRTLSHASHTYGADVDRLHAAFKDEY
;
A
#
# COMPACT_ATOMS: atom_id res chain seq x y z
N MET A 1 27.83 3.32 -39.59
CA MET A 1 28.92 2.99 -38.64
C MET A 1 28.41 1.75 -37.96
N ASP A 2 28.71 0.61 -38.57
CA ASP A 2 28.16 -0.69 -38.19
C ASP A 2 29.01 -1.22 -37.02
N PHE A 3 28.36 -1.48 -35.89
CA PHE A 3 28.97 -2.17 -34.76
C PHE A 3 28.72 -3.67 -34.95
N GLU A 4 29.63 -4.34 -35.63
CA GLU A 4 29.78 -5.80 -35.51
C GLU A 4 30.48 -6.07 -34.17
N THR A 5 29.70 -6.40 -33.14
CA THR A 5 30.22 -6.99 -31.91
C THR A 5 30.57 -8.45 -32.20
N GLU A 6 31.86 -8.72 -32.43
CA GLU A 6 32.41 -10.07 -32.35
C GLU A 6 32.29 -10.54 -30.89
N LEU A 7 31.35 -11.46 -30.64
CA LEU A 7 31.25 -12.20 -29.37
C LEU A 7 32.53 -13.03 -29.19
N ASP A 8 33.06 -13.03 -27.99
CA ASP A 8 34.23 -13.85 -27.64
C ASP A 8 33.87 -15.35 -27.56
N ASP A 9 34.89 -16.19 -27.57
CA ASP A 9 34.72 -17.64 -27.60
C ASP A 9 34.11 -18.21 -26.30
N GLU A 10 34.07 -17.43 -25.20
CA GLU A 10 33.40 -17.81 -23.95
C GLU A 10 31.88 -17.54 -23.99
N GLU A 11 31.44 -16.45 -24.63
CA GLU A 11 30.01 -16.17 -24.81
C GLU A 11 29.33 -17.12 -25.81
N ARG A 12 30.09 -17.69 -26.76
CA ARG A 12 29.58 -18.75 -27.65
C ARG A 12 29.28 -20.06 -26.91
N ASP A 13 30.07 -20.41 -25.90
CA ASP A 13 29.92 -21.67 -25.16
C ASP A 13 28.71 -21.66 -24.21
N LEU A 14 28.19 -20.47 -23.86
CA LEU A 14 26.95 -20.32 -23.09
C LEU A 14 25.67 -20.49 -23.93
N LEU A 15 25.75 -20.30 -25.26
CA LEU A 15 24.62 -20.48 -26.18
C LEU A 15 24.41 -21.94 -26.61
N ASP A 16 25.43 -22.79 -26.47
CA ASP A 16 25.38 -24.22 -26.79
C ASP A 16 24.97 -25.11 -25.59
N ARG A 17 24.58 -24.52 -24.46
CA ARG A 17 23.91 -25.27 -23.39
C ARG A 17 22.50 -25.66 -23.83
N GLU A 18 22.37 -26.85 -24.41
CA GLU A 18 21.09 -27.52 -24.60
C GLU A 18 20.30 -27.45 -23.29
N GLU A 19 19.17 -26.74 -23.30
CA GLU A 19 18.21 -26.78 -22.20
C GLU A 19 17.87 -28.26 -21.93
N PRO A 20 17.84 -28.70 -20.66
CA PRO A 20 17.44 -30.06 -20.36
C PRO A 20 16.02 -30.25 -20.90
N VAL A 21 15.87 -31.10 -21.91
CA VAL A 21 14.58 -31.54 -22.42
C VAL A 21 13.87 -32.22 -21.25
N ILE A 22 12.92 -31.52 -20.64
CA ILE A 22 12.00 -32.12 -19.68
C ILE A 22 11.07 -32.99 -20.52
N ASP A 23 11.44 -34.27 -20.64
CA ASP A 23 10.66 -35.26 -21.38
C ASP A 23 9.44 -35.64 -20.54
N GLY A 24 8.34 -34.94 -20.79
CA GLY A 24 7.05 -35.13 -20.15
C GLY A 24 6.07 -34.04 -20.57
N ASP A 25 4.86 -34.42 -20.97
CA ASP A 25 3.80 -33.46 -21.26
C ASP A 25 3.60 -32.57 -20.01
N PRO A 26 3.59 -31.23 -20.15
CA PRO A 26 3.41 -30.34 -19.01
C PRO A 26 2.05 -30.62 -18.36
N PRO A 27 1.98 -30.70 -17.02
CA PRO A 27 0.76 -31.05 -16.32
C PRO A 27 -0.34 -30.05 -16.67
N GLN A 28 -1.43 -30.55 -17.24
CA GLN A 28 -2.52 -29.73 -17.76
C GLN A 28 -3.48 -29.31 -16.62
N THR A 29 -3.44 -30.00 -15.48
CA THR A 29 -4.34 -29.78 -14.35
C THR A 29 -3.64 -29.91 -13.00
N ILE A 30 -4.24 -29.30 -11.97
CA ILE A 30 -3.78 -29.41 -10.56
C ILE A 30 -3.84 -30.87 -10.09
N GLU A 31 -4.77 -31.66 -10.63
CA GLU A 31 -4.93 -33.09 -10.29
C GLU A 31 -3.79 -33.95 -10.87
N ASP A 32 -3.21 -33.56 -12.00
CA ASP A 32 -2.03 -34.22 -12.57
C ASP A 32 -0.79 -34.02 -11.69
N ILE A 33 -0.62 -32.82 -11.13
CA ILE A 33 0.48 -32.49 -10.20
C ILE A 33 0.40 -33.34 -8.93
N VAL A 34 -0.81 -33.54 -8.40
CA VAL A 34 -1.03 -34.33 -7.18
C VAL A 34 -0.82 -35.82 -7.45
N ARG A 35 -1.22 -36.32 -8.62
CA ARG A 35 -1.01 -37.72 -9.02
C ARG A 35 0.48 -38.06 -9.14
N ASP A 36 1.25 -37.23 -9.85
CA ASP A 36 2.69 -37.47 -10.05
C ASP A 36 3.47 -37.40 -8.73
N SER A 37 3.01 -36.59 -7.78
CA SER A 37 3.61 -36.50 -6.44
C SER A 37 3.34 -37.72 -5.55
N LEU A 38 2.34 -38.55 -5.87
CA LEU A 38 1.95 -39.73 -5.09
C LEU A 38 2.51 -41.03 -5.67
N GLU A 39 2.74 -41.12 -6.97
CA GLU A 39 3.24 -42.34 -7.63
C GLU A 39 4.70 -42.69 -7.27
N GLY A 40 5.46 -41.75 -6.67
CA GLY A 40 6.85 -41.96 -6.27
C GLY A 40 7.08 -42.42 -4.82
N GLN A 41 6.05 -42.59 -3.98
CA GLN A 41 6.24 -42.88 -2.56
C GLN A 41 6.09 -44.38 -2.26
N ASP A 42 7.21 -45.09 -2.10
CA ASP A 42 7.23 -46.45 -1.55
C ASP A 42 6.69 -46.41 -0.10
N PRO A 43 5.54 -47.05 0.20
CA PRO A 43 4.92 -47.01 1.53
C PRO A 43 5.71 -47.76 2.61
N LYS A 44 6.84 -48.38 2.27
CA LYS A 44 7.77 -49.01 3.23
C LYS A 44 9.08 -48.23 3.41
N ALA A 45 9.26 -47.09 2.74
CA ALA A 45 10.40 -46.22 2.98
C ALA A 45 10.33 -45.66 4.41
N LYS A 46 11.31 -46.02 5.25
CA LYS A 46 11.45 -45.43 6.59
C LYS A 46 11.80 -43.95 6.42
N LEU A 47 10.94 -43.06 6.93
CA LEU A 47 11.25 -41.65 7.11
C LEU A 47 12.55 -41.53 7.92
N GLN A 48 13.60 -41.04 7.27
CA GLN A 48 14.84 -40.69 7.94
C GLN A 48 14.58 -39.41 8.76
N PRO A 49 14.87 -39.38 10.07
CA PRO A 49 14.85 -38.13 10.82
C PRO A 49 15.97 -37.24 10.26
N ILE A 50 15.60 -36.02 9.85
CA ILE A 50 16.55 -35.03 9.38
C ILE A 50 17.25 -34.44 10.61
N ASP A 51 18.22 -35.18 11.15
CA ASP A 51 19.21 -34.63 12.07
C ASP A 51 20.28 -33.91 11.24
N GLY A 52 20.26 -32.58 11.34
CA GLY A 52 21.38 -31.66 11.22
C GLY A 52 22.57 -32.09 10.37
N LEU A 53 22.40 -32.21 9.05
CA LEU A 53 23.52 -32.08 8.12
C LEU A 53 23.62 -30.61 7.70
N ALA A 54 24.67 -29.98 8.19
CA ALA A 54 25.12 -28.64 7.85
C ALA A 54 25.13 -28.44 6.32
N VAL A 55 24.17 -27.68 5.82
CA VAL A 55 24.38 -26.90 4.61
C VAL A 55 25.46 -25.89 4.98
N LYS A 56 26.64 -26.02 4.36
CA LYS A 56 27.68 -24.98 4.39
C LYS A 56 27.17 -23.76 3.62
N PHE A 57 26.27 -23.00 4.23
CA PHE A 57 26.23 -21.57 4.04
C PHE A 57 27.53 -21.02 4.64
N GLY A 58 28.14 -20.05 3.98
CA GLY A 58 29.33 -19.37 4.50
C GLY A 58 29.12 -18.98 5.96
N ASP A 59 29.96 -19.55 6.81
CA ASP A 59 30.07 -19.34 8.24
C ASP A 59 30.68 -17.95 8.48
N ASP A 60 29.87 -16.90 8.32
CA ASP A 60 30.25 -15.51 8.65
C ASP A 60 29.04 -14.59 8.92
N ARG A 61 27.93 -15.15 9.42
CA ARG A 61 26.82 -14.34 9.98
C ARG A 61 26.29 -14.96 11.26
N VAL A 62 27.15 -15.02 12.28
CA VAL A 62 26.71 -14.60 13.60
C VAL A 62 26.54 -13.08 13.50
N SER A 63 25.39 -12.61 13.04
CA SER A 63 25.06 -11.19 13.24
C SER A 63 24.88 -11.06 14.74
N ASP A 64 25.86 -10.44 15.38
CA ASP A 64 25.93 -10.26 16.82
C ASP A 64 24.57 -9.75 17.31
N ASP A 65 24.03 -10.35 18.38
CA ASP A 65 22.88 -9.79 19.12
C ASP A 65 23.09 -8.29 19.44
N LYS A 66 24.34 -7.84 19.46
CA LYS A 66 24.77 -6.45 19.58
C LYS A 66 24.38 -5.57 18.39
N GLU A 67 24.42 -6.05 17.14
CA GLU A 67 24.00 -5.29 15.96
C GLU A 67 22.48 -5.14 15.90
N LEU A 68 21.74 -6.21 16.20
CA LEU A 68 20.28 -6.14 16.30
C LEU A 68 19.83 -5.24 17.45
N ASN A 69 20.48 -5.34 18.62
CA ASN A 69 20.22 -4.44 19.74
C ASN A 69 20.64 -2.99 19.45
N ALA A 70 21.74 -2.77 18.71
CA ALA A 70 22.13 -1.43 18.28
C ALA A 70 21.13 -0.83 17.27
N LEU A 71 20.58 -1.64 16.36
CA LEU A 71 19.54 -1.21 15.43
C LEU A 71 18.24 -0.86 16.17
N ILE A 72 17.84 -1.67 17.16
CA ILE A 72 16.68 -1.38 18.02
C ILE A 72 16.90 -0.11 18.85
N GLN A 73 18.08 0.07 19.45
CA GLN A 73 18.42 1.28 20.20
C GLN A 73 18.47 2.52 19.30
N THR A 74 19.00 2.39 18.09
CA THR A 74 19.03 3.47 17.11
C THR A 74 17.61 3.83 16.66
N SER A 75 16.75 2.84 16.44
CA SER A 75 15.33 3.05 16.13
C SER A 75 14.61 3.79 17.25
N ALA A 76 14.78 3.34 18.49
CA ALA A 76 14.17 3.97 19.67
C ALA A 76 14.65 5.42 19.88
N GLN A 77 15.94 5.70 19.69
CA GLN A 77 16.48 7.06 19.75
C GLN A 77 15.97 7.94 18.61
N THR A 78 15.78 7.37 17.42
CA THR A 78 15.24 8.09 16.27
C THR A 78 13.76 8.43 16.49
N GLU A 79 12.99 7.51 17.07
CA GLU A 79 11.60 7.73 17.46
C GLU A 79 11.48 8.79 18.57
N GLU A 80 12.34 8.74 19.59
CA GLU A 80 12.36 9.73 20.68
C GLU A 80 12.75 11.13 20.19
N LEU A 81 13.75 11.23 19.31
CA LEU A 81 14.14 12.50 18.67
C LEU A 81 13.03 13.03 17.76
N ALA A 82 12.40 12.15 16.97
CA ALA A 82 11.25 12.52 16.16
C ALA A 82 10.14 13.06 17.07
N GLU A 83 9.73 12.31 18.11
CA GLU A 83 8.69 12.73 19.04
C GLU A 83 9.00 14.08 19.70
N ALA A 84 10.26 14.33 20.09
CA ALA A 84 10.70 15.61 20.61
C ALA A 84 10.55 16.75 19.58
N GLU A 85 10.85 16.50 18.31
CA GLU A 85 10.60 17.46 17.21
C GLU A 85 9.11 17.69 16.99
N TRP A 86 8.28 16.64 17.00
CA TRP A 86 6.82 16.75 16.91
C TRP A 86 6.26 17.63 18.04
N VAL A 87 6.71 17.43 19.28
CA VAL A 87 6.33 18.25 20.43
C VAL A 87 6.78 19.69 20.26
N ALA A 88 8.04 19.93 19.89
CA ALA A 88 8.60 21.27 19.72
C ALA A 88 7.84 22.09 18.66
N HIS A 89 7.28 21.43 17.66
CA HIS A 89 6.53 22.05 16.57
C HIS A 89 5.00 22.04 16.77
N GLY A 90 4.50 21.53 17.89
CA GLY A 90 3.07 21.51 18.24
C GLY A 90 2.25 20.40 17.59
N PHE A 91 2.92 19.37 17.04
CA PHE A 91 2.29 18.25 16.33
C PHE A 91 2.22 16.95 17.15
N ALA A 92 2.63 16.96 18.42
CA ALA A 92 2.52 15.80 19.32
C ALA A 92 1.16 15.07 19.30
N PRO A 93 -0.01 15.76 19.20
CA PRO A 93 -1.30 15.08 19.17
C PRO A 93 -1.49 14.12 17.98
N VAL A 94 -0.69 14.26 16.92
CA VAL A 94 -0.87 13.53 15.66
C VAL A 94 0.28 12.60 15.29
N ALA A 95 1.36 12.58 16.08
CA ALA A 95 2.58 11.83 15.75
C ALA A 95 2.35 10.30 15.59
N HIS A 96 1.32 9.76 16.24
CA HIS A 96 0.96 8.33 16.17
C HIS A 96 -0.09 8.02 15.09
N ILE A 97 -0.60 9.02 14.37
CA ILE A 97 -1.66 8.84 13.38
C ILE A 97 -1.01 8.49 12.02
N PRO A 98 -1.33 7.32 11.42
CA PRO A 98 -0.79 6.95 10.12
C PRO A 98 -1.04 8.03 9.05
N GLY A 99 0.01 8.37 8.30
CA GLY A 99 -0.04 9.38 7.23
C GLY A 99 0.15 10.83 7.70
N ALA A 100 0.22 11.08 9.01
CA ALA A 100 0.48 12.43 9.54
C ALA A 100 1.88 12.95 9.18
N ASP A 101 2.87 12.06 9.12
CA ASP A 101 4.26 12.35 8.75
C ASP A 101 4.37 12.88 7.32
N GLN A 102 3.75 12.20 6.37
CA GLN A 102 3.74 12.61 4.95
C GLN A 102 2.99 13.92 4.75
N LEU A 103 1.83 14.08 5.41
CA LEU A 103 1.07 15.32 5.37
C LEU A 103 1.83 16.49 5.99
N LEU A 104 2.53 16.26 7.10
CA LEU A 104 3.34 17.29 7.75
C LEU A 104 4.52 17.71 6.88
N ALA A 105 5.23 16.74 6.28
CA ALA A 105 6.34 17.01 5.37
C ALA A 105 5.89 17.77 4.11
N TYR A 106 4.66 17.53 3.67
CA TYR A 106 4.11 18.16 2.46
C TYR A 106 3.47 19.53 2.73
N ASP A 107 2.68 19.67 3.80
CA ASP A 107 1.87 20.87 4.09
C ASP A 107 1.65 21.07 5.60
N ALA A 108 2.69 21.53 6.29
CA ALA A 108 2.67 21.76 7.74
C ALA A 108 1.63 22.81 8.18
N ASP A 109 1.33 23.81 7.34
CA ASP A 109 0.34 24.83 7.65
C ASP A 109 -1.08 24.26 7.62
N LEU A 110 -1.38 23.37 6.67
CA LEU A 110 -2.63 22.60 6.67
C LEU A 110 -2.77 21.74 7.92
N MET A 111 -1.71 21.03 8.30
CA MET A 111 -1.73 20.19 9.51
C MET A 111 -2.00 21.01 10.77
N ARG A 112 -1.39 22.20 10.89
CA ARG A 112 -1.64 23.09 12.03
C ARG A 112 -3.09 23.56 12.08
N ARG A 113 -3.66 23.95 10.93
CA ARG A 113 -5.09 24.32 10.83
C ARG A 113 -5.99 23.19 11.32
N ILE A 114 -5.73 21.95 10.90
CA ILE A 114 -6.52 20.78 11.29
C ILE A 114 -6.46 20.54 12.81
N ILE A 115 -5.29 20.67 13.42
CA ILE A 115 -5.11 20.53 14.87
C ILE A 115 -5.90 21.61 15.63
N ASP A 116 -5.96 22.83 15.10
CA ASP A 116 -6.67 23.95 15.72
C ASP A 116 -8.20 23.90 15.52
N MET A 117 -8.72 23.04 14.65
CA MET A 117 -10.16 22.85 14.46
C MET A 117 -10.82 22.21 15.69
N ASP A 118 -12.07 22.59 15.96
CA ASP A 118 -12.89 21.86 16.91
C ASP A 118 -13.32 20.48 16.38
N GLU A 119 -13.68 19.57 17.29
CA GLU A 119 -14.06 18.20 16.94
C GLU A 119 -15.20 18.13 15.90
N PRO A 120 -16.29 18.94 15.99
CA PRO A 120 -17.33 18.94 14.95
C PRO A 120 -16.82 19.33 13.57
N THR A 121 -15.90 20.30 13.48
CA THR A 121 -15.30 20.72 12.21
C THR A 121 -14.37 19.65 11.66
N GLN A 122 -13.55 19.01 12.51
CA GLN A 122 -12.70 17.87 12.09
C GLN A 122 -13.55 16.73 11.50
N ARG A 123 -14.70 16.38 12.09
CA ARG A 123 -15.59 15.36 11.52
C ARG A 123 -16.18 15.78 10.17
N LYS A 124 -16.57 17.05 10.00
CA LYS A 124 -17.06 17.56 8.71
C LYS A 124 -15.98 17.52 7.65
N ALA A 125 -14.77 17.96 8.01
CA ALA A 125 -13.61 17.94 7.14
C ALA A 125 -13.22 16.52 6.71
N ALA A 126 -13.25 15.54 7.62
CA ALA A 126 -13.02 14.14 7.30
C ALA A 126 -14.02 13.63 6.23
N ARG A 127 -15.33 13.86 6.44
CA ARG A 127 -16.36 13.46 5.47
C ARG A 127 -16.20 14.15 4.12
N TRP A 128 -15.88 15.45 4.14
CA TRP A 128 -15.60 16.21 2.92
C TRP A 128 -14.43 15.59 2.14
N CYS A 129 -13.32 15.25 2.81
CA CYS A 129 -12.17 14.60 2.18
C CYS A 129 -12.54 13.25 1.55
N ALA A 130 -13.31 12.40 2.26
CA ALA A 130 -13.76 11.13 1.73
C ALA A 130 -14.61 11.32 0.46
N ILE A 131 -15.58 12.23 0.48
CA ILE A 131 -16.42 12.53 -0.69
C ILE A 131 -15.55 13.00 -1.87
N ARG A 132 -14.60 13.91 -1.63
CA ARG A 132 -13.67 14.40 -2.67
C ARG A 132 -12.79 13.30 -3.25
N ALA A 133 -12.33 12.34 -2.44
CA ALA A 133 -11.55 11.21 -2.92
C ALA A 133 -12.39 10.33 -3.88
N TYR A 134 -13.64 10.04 -3.51
CA TYR A 134 -14.54 9.24 -4.34
C TYR A 134 -14.97 9.96 -5.62
N GLU A 135 -15.21 11.27 -5.56
CA GLU A 135 -15.47 12.10 -6.75
C GLU A 135 -14.27 12.08 -7.70
N TYR A 136 -13.06 12.29 -7.17
CA TYR A 136 -11.84 12.31 -7.97
C TYR A 136 -11.53 10.95 -8.62
N ALA A 137 -11.74 9.86 -7.89
CA ALA A 137 -11.58 8.50 -8.39
C ALA A 137 -12.69 8.05 -9.36
N GLY A 138 -13.68 8.90 -9.65
CA GLY A 138 -14.81 8.54 -10.52
C GLY A 138 -15.72 7.45 -9.94
N LEU A 139 -15.72 7.29 -8.62
CA LEU A 139 -16.51 6.29 -7.91
C LEU A 139 -17.85 6.83 -7.41
N ALA A 140 -17.95 8.14 -7.19
CA ALA A 140 -19.09 8.77 -6.51
C ALA A 140 -20.45 8.46 -7.16
N ASP A 141 -20.50 8.39 -8.50
CA ASP A 141 -21.74 8.19 -9.25
C ASP A 141 -22.15 6.71 -9.41
N ARG A 142 -21.34 5.76 -8.90
CA ARG A 142 -21.70 4.35 -8.97
C ARG A 142 -22.92 4.08 -8.10
N GLU A 143 -23.89 3.33 -8.61
CA GLU A 143 -25.18 3.08 -7.94
C GLU A 143 -25.04 2.51 -6.52
N TRP A 144 -24.00 1.71 -6.27
CA TRP A 144 -23.74 1.11 -4.96
C TRP A 144 -22.88 1.98 -4.04
N VAL A 145 -22.28 3.07 -4.55
CA VAL A 145 -21.43 4.01 -3.80
C VAL A 145 -22.22 5.25 -3.39
N ALA A 146 -23.02 5.82 -4.29
CA ALA A 146 -23.77 7.05 -4.03
C ALA A 146 -24.63 7.01 -2.75
N PRO A 147 -25.32 5.90 -2.41
CA PRO A 147 -26.06 5.79 -1.14
C PRO A 147 -25.14 5.86 0.09
N ALA A 148 -23.94 5.30 0.00
CA ALA A 148 -22.97 5.33 1.10
C ALA A 148 -22.41 6.73 1.33
N LEU A 149 -22.05 7.46 0.26
CA LEU A 149 -21.61 8.86 0.39
C LEU A 149 -22.71 9.77 0.94
N THR A 150 -23.97 9.51 0.56
CA THR A 150 -25.14 10.21 1.12
C THR A 150 -25.31 9.93 2.61
N ALA A 151 -25.17 8.66 3.02
CA ALA A 151 -25.22 8.26 4.42
C ALA A 151 -24.09 8.90 5.24
N LEU A 152 -22.86 8.88 4.71
CA LEU A 152 -21.70 9.52 5.32
C LEU A 152 -21.94 11.02 5.54
N GLY A 153 -22.40 11.75 4.51
CA GLY A 153 -22.69 13.18 4.60
C GLY A 153 -23.81 13.54 5.60
N SER A 154 -24.71 12.59 5.90
CA SER A 154 -25.86 12.77 6.80
C SER A 154 -25.68 12.11 8.17
N ASP A 155 -24.47 11.66 8.50
CA ASP A 155 -24.14 10.96 9.75
C ASP A 155 -25.03 9.73 10.01
N GLN A 156 -25.40 9.02 8.95
CA GLN A 156 -26.19 7.78 9.02
C GLN A 156 -25.27 6.55 9.02
N PRO A 157 -25.72 5.42 9.56
CA PRO A 157 -24.98 4.17 9.47
C PRO A 157 -24.65 3.81 8.01
N PRO A 158 -23.44 3.28 7.73
CA PRO A 158 -23.07 2.86 6.39
C PRO A 158 -24.03 1.78 5.86
N PRO A 159 -24.57 1.93 4.63
CA PRO A 159 -25.33 0.88 3.98
C PRO A 159 -24.39 -0.22 3.46
N SER A 160 -24.91 -1.42 3.22
CA SER A 160 -24.14 -2.43 2.50
C SER A 160 -23.81 -1.97 1.07
N PRO A 161 -22.58 -2.21 0.54
CA PRO A 161 -21.48 -3.00 1.12
C PRO A 161 -20.53 -2.22 2.03
N PHE A 162 -20.79 -0.94 2.32
CA PHE A 162 -19.93 -0.09 3.15
C PHE A 162 -20.03 -0.35 4.65
N ASP A 163 -20.85 -1.32 5.05
CA ASP A 163 -20.87 -1.88 6.40
C ASP A 163 -19.56 -2.62 6.74
N ASP A 164 -18.80 -3.06 5.73
CA ASP A 164 -17.50 -3.72 5.88
C ASP A 164 -16.55 -3.41 4.70
N ILE A 165 -15.29 -3.06 4.99
CA ILE A 165 -14.27 -2.78 3.97
C ILE A 165 -13.97 -3.99 3.06
N GLN A 166 -14.11 -5.22 3.57
CA GLN A 166 -13.93 -6.45 2.80
C GLN A 166 -15.07 -6.64 1.79
N HIS A 167 -16.29 -6.24 2.14
CA HIS A 167 -17.43 -6.26 1.22
C HIS A 167 -17.25 -5.25 0.09
N VAL A 168 -16.81 -4.02 0.41
CA VAL A 168 -16.47 -3.01 -0.60
C VAL A 168 -15.36 -3.49 -1.53
N SER A 169 -14.29 -4.07 -0.97
CA SER A 169 -13.16 -4.58 -1.75
C SER A 169 -13.58 -5.70 -2.70
N THR A 170 -14.41 -6.64 -2.21
CA THR A 170 -14.96 -7.74 -3.03
C THR A 170 -15.85 -7.20 -4.15
N ARG A 171 -16.70 -6.22 -3.85
CA ARG A 171 -17.57 -5.60 -4.85
C ARG A 171 -16.76 -4.84 -5.90
N TRP A 172 -15.75 -4.08 -5.47
CA TRP A 172 -14.84 -3.36 -6.36
C TRP A 172 -14.10 -4.32 -7.31
N GLN A 173 -13.54 -5.41 -6.79
CA GLN A 173 -12.85 -6.41 -7.62
C GLN A 173 -13.75 -7.04 -8.67
N THR A 174 -15.04 -7.21 -8.36
CA THR A 174 -16.04 -7.73 -9.30
C THR A 174 -16.32 -6.72 -10.42
N ASP A 175 -16.51 -5.45 -10.10
CA ASP A 175 -16.78 -4.40 -11.10
C ASP A 175 -15.55 -4.09 -11.98
N ARG A 176 -14.34 -4.16 -11.42
CA ARG A 176 -13.08 -3.78 -12.10
C ARG A 176 -12.63 -4.76 -13.19
N GLN A 177 -13.24 -5.95 -13.31
CA GLN A 177 -12.85 -6.93 -14.34
C GLN A 177 -12.92 -6.37 -15.78
N ASN A 178 -13.59 -5.22 -15.98
CA ASN A 178 -13.71 -4.55 -17.27
C ASN A 178 -12.84 -3.28 -17.42
N ASP A 179 -12.18 -2.82 -16.34
CA ASP A 179 -11.39 -1.59 -16.36
C ASP A 179 -9.95 -1.91 -16.81
N LYS A 180 -9.42 -1.10 -17.72
CA LYS A 180 -8.01 -1.22 -18.14
C LYS A 180 -7.12 -0.62 -17.06
N ASP A 181 -6.05 -1.31 -16.71
CA ASP A 181 -5.01 -0.74 -15.85
C ASP A 181 -4.41 0.50 -16.51
N GLU A 182 -4.22 1.57 -15.73
CA GLU A 182 -3.48 2.73 -16.18
C GLU A 182 -1.98 2.38 -16.30
N PRO A 183 -1.26 2.92 -17.29
CA PRO A 183 0.18 2.71 -17.39
C PRO A 183 0.89 3.31 -16.18
N ILE A 184 1.66 2.48 -15.47
CA ILE A 184 2.47 2.93 -14.35
C ILE A 184 3.61 3.81 -14.87
N ARG A 185 3.71 5.04 -14.36
CA ARG A 185 4.82 5.97 -14.61
C ARG A 185 6.05 5.57 -13.79
N PRO A 186 7.28 5.75 -14.33
CA PRO A 186 8.50 5.43 -13.61
C PRO A 186 8.74 6.38 -12.43
N LEU A 187 9.47 5.91 -11.40
CA LEU A 187 9.69 6.62 -10.13
C LEU A 187 10.24 8.05 -10.30
N HIS A 188 11.09 8.28 -11.31
CA HIS A 188 11.70 9.59 -11.54
C HIS A 188 10.72 10.64 -12.12
N GLU A 189 9.52 10.23 -12.54
CA GLU A 189 8.46 11.11 -13.05
C GLU A 189 7.41 11.46 -11.98
N LEU A 190 7.55 10.94 -10.76
CA LEU A 190 6.63 11.20 -9.66
C LEU A 190 6.80 12.62 -9.13
N ARG A 191 5.66 13.29 -8.88
CA ARG A 191 5.62 14.72 -8.53
C ARG A 191 5.52 15.01 -7.03
N GLY A 192 5.59 13.99 -6.18
CA GLY A 192 5.52 14.17 -4.73
C GLY A 192 5.28 12.86 -3.98
N PRO A 193 5.19 12.92 -2.64
CA PRO A 193 5.04 11.73 -1.78
C PRO A 193 3.70 11.01 -1.96
N PHE A 194 2.71 11.70 -2.52
CA PHE A 194 1.39 11.15 -2.80
C PHE A 194 1.26 10.61 -4.23
N ASP A 195 2.16 10.99 -5.15
CA ASP A 195 2.09 10.57 -6.55
C ASP A 195 2.61 9.15 -6.70
N HIS A 196 1.71 8.20 -7.00
CA HIS A 196 2.03 6.80 -7.20
C HIS A 196 2.15 6.39 -8.67
N GLY A 197 2.19 7.37 -9.58
CA GLY A 197 2.49 7.11 -11.00
C GLY A 197 1.32 6.53 -11.79
N GLY A 198 0.08 6.86 -11.42
CA GLY A 198 -1.12 6.33 -12.11
C GLY A 198 -1.59 4.97 -11.58
N GLN A 199 -1.26 4.64 -10.32
CA GLN A 199 -1.86 3.49 -9.66
C GLN A 199 -3.38 3.68 -9.49
N ASN A 200 -4.10 2.55 -9.47
CA ASN A 200 -5.55 2.40 -9.34
C ASN A 200 -6.16 3.33 -8.27
N LEU A 201 -6.59 4.55 -8.65
CA LEU A 201 -7.20 5.57 -7.79
C LEU A 201 -8.22 5.01 -6.77
N PRO A 202 -9.15 4.12 -7.18
CA PRO A 202 -10.07 3.42 -6.27
C PRO A 202 -9.42 2.73 -5.07
N TYR A 203 -8.22 2.17 -5.23
CA TYR A 203 -7.47 1.53 -4.14
C TYR A 203 -7.14 2.52 -3.01
N HIS A 204 -6.88 3.79 -3.36
CA HIS A 204 -6.61 4.85 -2.39
C HIS A 204 -7.88 5.53 -1.88
N ALA A 205 -8.92 5.62 -2.72
CA ALA A 205 -10.19 6.25 -2.36
C ALA A 205 -10.98 5.42 -1.35
N ILE A 206 -11.02 4.09 -1.51
CA ILE A 206 -11.87 3.20 -0.69
C ILE A 206 -11.58 3.34 0.83
N PRO A 207 -10.32 3.28 1.30
CA PRO A 207 -10.00 3.45 2.71
C PRO A 207 -10.39 4.83 3.29
N ALA A 208 -10.53 5.87 2.46
CA ALA A 208 -10.90 7.20 2.89
C ALA A 208 -12.30 7.22 3.55
N TYR A 209 -13.25 6.45 3.02
CA TYR A 209 -14.58 6.34 3.61
C TYR A 209 -14.53 5.82 5.06
N PHE A 210 -13.79 4.73 5.28
CA PHE A 210 -13.70 4.08 6.59
C PHE A 210 -12.90 4.92 7.58
N SER A 211 -11.87 5.62 7.11
CA SER A 211 -11.13 6.57 7.94
C SER A 211 -12.00 7.74 8.41
N ALA A 212 -12.93 8.20 7.57
CA ALA A 212 -13.84 9.30 7.95
C ALA A 212 -14.82 8.92 9.07
N LEU A 213 -15.04 7.62 9.27
CA LEU A 213 -15.89 7.06 10.32
C LEU A 213 -15.15 6.83 11.64
N ASP A 214 -13.86 7.17 11.72
CA ASP A 214 -13.11 6.92 12.94
C ASP A 214 -13.71 7.66 14.16
N PRO A 215 -13.81 7.00 15.32
CA PRO A 215 -14.37 7.62 16.51
C PRO A 215 -13.56 8.82 17.00
N ASN A 216 -12.25 8.89 16.75
CA ASN A 216 -11.41 10.04 17.05
C ASN A 216 -11.47 11.07 15.90
N PRO A 217 -12.05 12.28 16.10
CA PRO A 217 -12.22 13.29 15.05
C PRO A 217 -10.92 13.71 14.37
N LEU A 218 -9.84 13.92 15.15
CA LEU A 218 -8.54 14.34 14.64
C LEU A 218 -7.90 13.23 13.81
N ALA A 219 -8.01 11.99 14.28
CA ALA A 219 -7.51 10.83 13.54
C ALA A 219 -8.34 10.53 12.29
N ALA A 220 -9.65 10.81 12.31
CA ALA A 220 -10.52 10.69 11.15
C ALA A 220 -10.09 11.64 10.04
N VAL A 221 -9.94 12.93 10.32
CA VAL A 221 -9.58 13.92 9.29
C VAL A 221 -8.19 13.69 8.73
N ILE A 222 -7.19 13.37 9.56
CA ILE A 222 -5.81 13.16 9.10
C ILE A 222 -5.69 11.93 8.21
N ARG A 223 -6.21 10.77 8.65
CA ARG A 223 -6.16 9.55 7.82
C ARG A 223 -6.96 9.71 6.54
N THR A 224 -8.13 10.33 6.62
CA THR A 224 -8.97 10.54 5.42
C THR A 224 -8.31 11.50 4.44
N LEU A 225 -7.72 12.60 4.93
CA LEU A 225 -6.97 13.51 4.09
C LEU A 225 -5.77 12.80 3.46
N SER A 226 -5.00 12.01 4.20
CA SER A 226 -3.89 11.22 3.66
C SER A 226 -4.34 10.28 2.52
N HIS A 227 -5.43 9.53 2.71
CA HIS A 227 -6.00 8.69 1.66
C HIS A 227 -6.50 9.51 0.45
N ALA A 228 -7.16 10.65 0.69
CA ALA A 228 -7.58 11.54 -0.37
C ALA A 228 -6.38 12.13 -1.14
N SER A 229 -5.30 12.50 -0.45
CA SER A 229 -4.06 12.99 -1.05
C SER A 229 -3.42 11.92 -1.94
N HIS A 230 -3.36 10.66 -1.49
CA HIS A 230 -2.93 9.54 -2.34
C HIS A 230 -3.85 9.30 -3.54
N THR A 231 -5.15 9.55 -3.40
CA THR A 231 -6.11 9.45 -4.50
C THR A 231 -5.88 10.55 -5.54
N TYR A 232 -5.57 11.77 -5.11
CA TYR A 232 -5.24 12.88 -6.01
C TYR A 232 -3.85 12.74 -6.63
N GLY A 233 -2.92 12.10 -5.94
CA GLY A 233 -1.58 11.81 -6.42
C GLY A 233 -0.83 13.06 -6.85
N ALA A 234 -0.51 13.15 -8.15
CA ALA A 234 0.14 14.32 -8.75
C ALA A 234 -0.65 15.64 -8.61
N ASP A 235 -1.97 15.56 -8.39
CA ASP A 235 -2.87 16.71 -8.29
C ASP A 235 -3.22 17.07 -6.84
N VAL A 236 -2.47 16.56 -5.85
CA VAL A 236 -2.72 16.77 -4.41
C VAL A 236 -2.79 18.26 -4.02
N ASP A 237 -2.05 19.14 -4.68
CA ASP A 237 -2.12 20.60 -4.45
C ASP A 237 -3.54 21.14 -4.62
N ARG A 238 -4.30 20.59 -5.59
CA ARG A 238 -5.70 20.97 -5.84
C ARG A 238 -6.59 20.61 -4.66
N LEU A 239 -6.39 19.42 -4.08
CA LEU A 239 -7.15 18.97 -2.91
C LEU A 239 -6.83 19.85 -1.70
N HIS A 240 -5.54 20.07 -1.42
CA HIS A 240 -5.10 20.86 -0.25
C HIS A 240 -5.54 22.32 -0.34
N ALA A 241 -5.47 22.93 -1.53
CA ALA A 241 -5.98 24.28 -1.74
C ALA A 241 -7.50 24.35 -1.51
N ALA A 242 -8.27 23.42 -2.09
CA ALA A 242 -9.72 23.36 -1.91
C ALA A 242 -10.11 23.13 -0.44
N PHE A 243 -9.33 22.35 0.31
CA PHE A 243 -9.55 22.16 1.75
C PHE A 243 -9.36 23.47 2.53
N LYS A 244 -8.29 24.22 2.25
CA LYS A 244 -7.98 25.49 2.92
C LYS A 244 -8.97 26.61 2.59
N ASP A 245 -9.65 26.52 1.45
CA ASP A 245 -10.71 27.45 1.06
C ASP A 245 -12.04 27.14 1.76
N GLU A 246 -12.31 25.85 2.03
CA GLU A 246 -13.51 25.39 2.74
C GLU A 246 -13.39 25.57 4.27
N TYR A 247 -12.19 25.44 4.84
CA TYR A 247 -11.91 25.44 6.28
C TYR A 247 -10.72 26.33 6.69
#